data_AF-A0AAD5FHT4-F1
#
_entry.id   AF-A0AAD5FHT4-F1
#
_cell.length_a   1.000
_cell.length_b   1.000
_cell.length_c   1.000
_cell.angle_alpha   90.00
_cell.angle_beta   90.00
_cell.angle_gamma   90.00
#
_symmetry.space_group_name_H-M   'P 1'
#
loop_
_entity.id
_entity.type
_entity.pdbx_description
1 polymer ?
#
loop_
_entity_poly.entity_id
_entity_poly.type
_entity_poly.pdbx_seq_one_letter_code
_entity_poly.pdbx_strand_id
1 'polypeptide(L)'
;PTQLYTTPHGPHTQVREYTTLHNPTQLYTTPHGPHTQVREYTTLHNPTQLYTTPHGPHTQVREYTTLHNPTQLYTTPHGPHTQVREYTTLHNPTQLYTTPHGPHTQVREYTTLHNPTQLYTTPHGPHTQV
;
A
#
# COMPACT_ATOMS: atom_id res chain seq x y z
N PRO A 1 16.39 -5.89 14.31
CA PRO A 1 15.54 -5.76 13.11
C PRO A 1 14.22 -5.13 13.53
N THR A 2 13.86 -3.97 12.99
CA THR A 2 12.61 -3.30 13.35
C THR A 2 11.47 -3.91 12.54
N GLN A 3 10.41 -4.33 13.22
CA GLN A 3 9.16 -4.77 12.61
C GLN A 3 8.00 -4.00 13.24
N LEU A 4 7.04 -3.56 12.43
CA LEU A 4 5.82 -2.91 12.89
C LEU A 4 4.62 -3.57 12.22
N TYR A 5 3.61 -3.88 13.01
CA TYR A 5 2.37 -4.52 12.57
C TYR A 5 1.18 -3.75 13.13
N THR A 6 0.31 -3.26 12.24
CA THR A 6 -0.93 -2.56 12.58
C THR A 6 -2.13 -3.29 12.00
N THR A 7 -2.93 -3.94 12.87
CA THR A 7 -4.10 -4.74 12.49
C THR A 7 -5.38 -4.32 13.24
N PRO A 8 -5.94 -3.13 13.00
CA PRO A 8 -7.17 -2.72 13.67
C PRO A 8 -8.39 -3.38 13.05
N HIS A 9 -9.40 -3.63 13.88
CA HIS A 9 -10.63 -4.30 13.49
C HIS A 9 -11.85 -3.51 13.99
N GLY A 10 -12.91 -3.43 13.19
CA GLY A 10 -14.16 -2.78 13.58
C GLY A 10 -15.15 -2.57 12.44
N PRO A 11 -16.38 -2.11 12.73
CA PRO A 11 -17.36 -1.75 11.70
C PRO A 11 -16.87 -0.60 10.80
N HIS A 12 -16.14 0.34 11.42
CA HIS A 12 -15.46 1.45 10.76
C HIS A 12 -14.01 1.47 11.23
N THR A 13 -13.10 1.15 10.33
CA THR A 13 -11.68 1.06 10.65
C THR A 13 -10.93 2.16 9.90
N GLN A 14 -10.28 3.05 10.66
CA GLN A 14 -9.45 4.10 10.11
C GLN A 14 -8.02 3.95 10.62
N VAL A 15 -7.08 3.87 9.69
CA VAL A 15 -5.64 3.89 9.98
C VAL A 15 -5.06 5.18 9.44
N ARG A 16 -4.34 5.90 10.30
CA ARG A 16 -3.57 7.07 9.90
C ARG A 16 -2.20 7.03 10.54
N GLU A 17 -1.18 6.81 9.72
CA GLU A 17 0.18 6.61 10.19
C GLU A 17 1.17 7.57 9.53
N TYR A 18 2.21 7.89 10.30
CA TYR A 18 3.38 8.68 9.90
C TYR A 18 4.60 7.93 10.37
N THR A 19 5.36 7.36 9.45
CA THR A 19 6.42 6.41 9.77
C THR A 19 7.73 6.80 9.10
N THR A 20 8.77 6.98 9.89
CA THR A 20 10.15 7.16 9.42
C THR A 20 11.05 6.14 10.08
N LEU A 21 11.67 5.25 9.30
CA LEU A 21 12.53 4.18 9.83
C LEU A 21 13.79 3.99 8.97
N HIS A 22 14.85 3.52 9.63
CA HIS A 22 16.10 3.13 8.99
C HIS A 22 16.32 1.62 9.14
N ASN A 23 16.48 0.94 8.01
CA ASN A 23 16.66 -0.50 7.88
C ASN A 23 15.55 -1.33 8.56
N PRO A 24 14.25 -0.99 8.40
CA PRO A 24 13.19 -1.86 8.87
C PRO A 24 13.20 -3.15 8.07
N THR A 25 12.99 -4.27 8.77
CA THR A 25 12.82 -5.54 8.08
C THR A 25 11.42 -5.58 7.47
N GLN A 26 10.39 -5.23 8.25
CA GLN A 26 9.00 -5.37 7.85
C GLN A 26 8.12 -4.26 8.42
N LEU A 27 7.20 -3.76 7.61
CA LEU A 27 6.10 -2.88 8.01
C LEU A 27 4.83 -3.41 7.37
N TYR A 28 3.84 -3.75 8.20
CA TYR A 28 2.56 -4.32 7.76
C TYR A 28 1.39 -3.53 8.33
N THR A 29 0.50 -3.08 7.44
CA THR A 29 -0.77 -2.46 7.80
C THR A 29 -1.93 -3.26 7.22
N THR A 30 -2.72 -3.89 8.09
CA THR A 30 -3.79 -4.84 7.76
C THR A 30 -5.08 -4.55 8.52
N PRO A 31 -5.76 -3.42 8.23
CA PRO A 31 -7.02 -3.09 8.86
C PRO A 31 -8.18 -3.89 8.26
N HIS A 32 -9.15 -4.24 9.10
CA HIS A 32 -10.34 -4.98 8.69
C HIS A 32 -11.62 -4.29 9.13
N GLY A 33 -12.61 -4.22 8.24
CA GLY A 33 -13.94 -3.71 8.57
C GLY A 33 -14.86 -3.55 7.36
N PRO A 34 -16.19 -3.45 7.55
CA PRO A 34 -17.16 -3.01 6.55
C PRO A 34 -16.71 -1.76 5.76
N HIS A 35 -16.23 -0.76 6.50
CA HIS A 35 -15.68 0.48 5.96
C HIS A 35 -14.25 0.66 6.43
N THR A 36 -13.29 0.57 5.52
CA THR A 36 -11.87 0.63 5.83
C THR A 36 -11.22 1.80 5.09
N GLN A 37 -10.58 2.69 5.84
CA GLN A 37 -9.81 3.80 5.28
C GLN A 37 -8.38 3.76 5.81
N VAL A 38 -7.43 3.76 4.88
CA VAL A 38 -6.00 3.80 5.18
C VAL A 38 -5.40 5.07 4.61
N ARG A 39 -4.69 5.82 5.44
CA ARG A 39 -3.87 6.95 5.01
C ARG A 39 -2.49 6.88 5.64
N GLU A 40 -1.47 6.68 4.81
CA GLU A 40 -0.10 6.52 5.26
C GLU A 40 0.84 7.56 4.66
N TYR A 41 1.80 7.99 5.48
CA TYR A 41 2.93 8.81 5.08
C TYR A 41 4.21 8.13 5.56
N THR A 42 4.94 7.55 4.63
CA THR A 42 6.00 6.58 4.95
C THR A 42 7.31 7.00 4.28
N THR A 43 8.37 7.13 5.08
CA THR A 43 9.74 7.36 4.60
C THR A 43 10.67 6.29 5.16
N LEU A 44 11.21 5.41 4.32
CA LEU A 44 12.07 4.32 4.77
C LEU A 44 13.40 4.28 4.01
N HIS A 45 14.47 4.00 4.75
CA HIS A 45 15.79 3.73 4.18
C HIS A 45 16.13 2.26 4.30
N ASN A 46 16.47 1.61 3.18
CA ASN A 46 16.75 0.18 3.03
C ASN A 46 15.68 -0.74 3.66
N PRO A 47 14.37 -0.52 3.42
CA PRO A 47 13.36 -1.46 3.89
C PRO A 47 13.47 -2.77 3.12
N THR A 48 13.31 -3.90 3.80
CA THR A 48 13.12 -5.16 3.06
C THR A 48 11.71 -5.25 2.50
N GLN A 49 10.70 -5.02 3.33
CA GLN A 49 9.29 -5.22 2.96
C GLN A 49 8.37 -4.16 3.57
N LEU A 50 7.47 -3.63 2.74
CA LEU A 50 6.32 -2.82 3.13
C LEU A 50 5.06 -3.40 2.49
N TYR A 51 4.05 -3.68 3.31
CA TYR A 51 2.79 -4.26 2.89
C TYR A 51 1.60 -3.50 3.48
N THR A 52 0.67 -3.10 2.61
CA THR A 52 -0.62 -2.53 3.01
C THR A 52 -1.74 -3.37 2.43
N THR A 53 -2.48 -4.06 3.29
CA THR A 53 -3.53 -5.02 2.88
C THR A 53 -4.82 -4.77 3.66
N PRO A 54 -5.57 -3.70 3.35
CA PRO A 54 -6.84 -3.43 3.98
C PRO A 54 -7.96 -4.32 3.41
N HIS A 55 -8.87 -4.73 4.28
CA HIS A 55 -10.01 -5.56 3.93
C HIS A 55 -11.33 -4.89 4.30
N GLY A 56 -12.27 -4.88 3.34
CA GLY A 56 -13.62 -4.38 3.58
C GLY A 56 -14.49 -4.21 2.34
N PRO A 57 -15.83 -4.35 2.47
CA PRO A 57 -16.84 -3.91 1.50
C PRO A 57 -16.52 -2.60 0.79
N HIS A 58 -16.17 -1.58 1.57
CA HIS A 58 -15.74 -0.28 1.08
C HIS A 58 -14.33 0.02 1.58
N THR A 59 -13.36 -0.02 0.68
CA THR A 59 -11.94 0.16 1.00
C THR A 59 -11.37 1.36 0.26
N GLN A 60 -10.78 2.29 1.02
CA GLN A 60 -10.06 3.42 0.46
C GLN A 60 -8.63 3.45 0.99
N VAL A 61 -7.67 3.47 0.08
CA VAL A 61 -6.24 3.52 0.38
C VAL A 61 -5.64 4.80 -0.21
N ARG A 62 -4.91 5.54 0.64
CA ARG A 62 -4.13 6.70 0.20
C ARG A 62 -2.74 6.66 0.80
N GLU A 63 -1.73 6.47 -0.03
CA GLU A 63 -0.35 6.32 0.40
C GLU A 63 0.55 7.40 -0.19
N TYR A 64 1.46 7.89 0.65
CA TYR A 64 2.53 8.80 0.29
C TYR A 64 3.84 8.21 0.77
N THR A 65 4.59 7.63 -0.16
CA THR A 65 5.67 6.72 0.19
C THR A 65 6.97 7.16 -0.49
N THR A 66 8.02 7.36 0.32
CA THR A 66 9.39 7.62 -0.16
C THR A 66 10.31 6.53 0.35
N LEU A 67 10.88 5.72 -0.54
CA LEU A 67 11.76 4.61 -0.16
C LEU A 67 13.12 4.72 -0.85
N HIS A 68 14.18 4.48 -0.08
CA HIS A 68 15.54 4.34 -0.60
C HIS A 68 15.99 2.88 -0.50
N ASN A 69 16.43 2.31 -1.61
CA ASN A 69 16.83 0.92 -1.79
C ASN A 69 15.82 -0.10 -1.20
N PRO A 70 14.51 0.00 -1.51
CA PRO A 70 13.57 -1.00 -1.06
C PRO A 70 13.73 -2.31 -1.84
N THR A 71 13.61 -3.43 -1.14
CA THR A 71 13.46 -4.71 -1.85
C THR A 71 12.03 -4.83 -2.41
N GLN A 72 11.00 -4.67 -1.56
CA GLN A 72 9.62 -4.90 -1.97
C GLN A 72 8.62 -3.92 -1.33
N LEU A 73 7.68 -3.44 -2.14
CA LEU A 73 6.48 -2.70 -1.74
C LEU A 73 5.25 -3.36 -2.36
N TYR A 74 4.24 -3.65 -1.53
CA TYR A 74 2.98 -4.25 -1.96
C TYR A 74 1.78 -3.52 -1.35
N THR A 75 0.84 -3.14 -2.20
CA THR A 75 -0.46 -2.58 -1.78
C THR A 75 -1.58 -3.43 -2.38
N THR A 76 -2.30 -4.15 -1.51
CA THR A 76 -3.26 -5.20 -1.91
C THR A 76 -4.60 -5.04 -1.18
N PRO A 77 -5.40 -4.01 -1.52
CA PRO A 77 -6.71 -3.83 -0.91
C PRO A 77 -7.74 -4.83 -1.44
N HIS A 78 -8.61 -5.31 -0.56
CA HIS A 78 -9.66 -6.27 -0.89
C HIS A 78 -11.05 -5.73 -0.54
N GLY A 79 -11.93 -5.64 -1.54
CA GLY A 79 -13.29 -5.16 -1.32
C GLY A 79 -14.16 -5.00 -2.57
N PRO A 80 -15.49 -5.25 -2.48
CA PRO A 80 -16.51 -4.84 -3.45
C PRO A 80 -16.26 -3.50 -4.13
N HIS A 81 -15.97 -2.47 -3.32
CA HIS A 81 -15.68 -1.13 -3.78
C HIS A 81 -14.32 -0.70 -3.25
N THR A 82 -13.34 -0.63 -4.15
CA THR A 82 -11.95 -0.34 -3.80
C THR A 82 -11.45 0.89 -4.55
N GLN A 83 -10.91 1.85 -3.80
CA GLN A 83 -10.22 3.01 -4.37
C GLN A 83 -8.79 3.09 -3.83
N VAL A 84 -7.82 3.15 -4.73
CA VAL A 84 -6.40 3.27 -4.42
C VAL A 84 -5.84 4.55 -5.01
N ARG A 85 -5.11 5.31 -4.18
CA ARG A 85 -4.34 6.48 -4.61
C ARG A 85 -2.95 6.43 -4.01
N GLU A 86 -1.96 6.27 -4.86
CA GLU A 86 -0.56 6.14 -4.43
C GLU A 86 0.29 7.25 -5.02
N TYR A 87 1.14 7.82 -4.18
CA TYR A 87 2.16 8.79 -4.54
C TYR A 87 3.50 8.26 -4.04
N THR A 88 4.28 7.69 -4.94
CA THR A 88 5.43 6.88 -4.57
C THR A 88 6.70 7.42 -5.22
N THR A 89 7.73 7.68 -4.41
CA THR A 89 9.09 7.99 -4.86
C THR A 89 10.02 6.88 -4.43
N LEU A 90 10.64 6.17 -5.38
CA LEU A 90 11.54 5.06 -5.10
C LEU A 90 12.92 5.31 -5.70
N HIS A 91 13.94 5.10 -4.88
CA HIS A 91 15.34 5.08 -5.31
C HIS A 91 15.88 3.65 -5.24
N ASN A 92 16.36 3.13 -6.37
CA ASN A 92 16.85 1.76 -6.55
C ASN A 92 15.88 0.68 -6.03
N PRO A 93 14.58 0.69 -6.40
CA PRO A 93 13.67 -0.36 -5.98
C PRO A 93 13.91 -1.65 -6.74
N THR A 94 13.76 -2.78 -6.05
CA THR A 94 13.69 -4.07 -6.75
C THR A 94 12.28 -4.29 -7.31
N GLN A 95 11.23 -4.17 -6.49
CA GLN A 95 9.85 -4.45 -6.92
C GLN A 95 8.80 -3.56 -6.24
N LEU A 96 7.82 -3.11 -7.02
CA LEU A 96 6.58 -2.46 -6.58
C LEU A 96 5.38 -3.19 -7.19
N TYR A 97 4.41 -3.57 -6.36
CA TYR A 97 3.16 -4.18 -6.78
C TYR A 97 1.94 -3.50 -6.17
N THR A 98 0.99 -3.15 -7.02
CA THR A 98 -0.32 -2.67 -6.58
C THR A 98 -1.40 -3.56 -7.18
N THR A 99 -2.09 -4.32 -6.32
CA THR A 99 -2.97 -5.42 -6.72
C THR A 99 -4.32 -5.33 -5.99
N PRO A 100 -5.18 -4.37 -6.36
CA PRO A 100 -6.52 -4.26 -5.78
C PRO A 100 -7.47 -5.33 -6.31
N HIS A 101 -8.27 -5.90 -5.41
CA HIS A 101 -9.25 -6.94 -5.73
C HIS A 101 -10.67 -6.49 -5.41
N GLY A 102 -11.54 -6.44 -6.42
CA GLY A 102 -12.92 -6.03 -6.23
C GLY A 102 -13.72 -5.87 -7.53
N PRO A 103 -15.04 -6.11 -7.54
CA PRO A 103 -15.91 -5.85 -8.68
C PRO A 103 -15.87 -4.42 -9.18
N HIS A 104 -15.69 -3.44 -8.29
CA HIS A 104 -15.56 -2.03 -8.63
C HIS A 104 -14.25 -1.47 -8.08
N THR A 105 -13.25 -1.35 -8.95
CA THR A 105 -11.91 -0.91 -8.59
C THR A 105 -11.52 0.34 -9.35
N GLN A 106 -11.00 1.34 -8.63
CA GLN A 106 -10.34 2.50 -9.21
C GLN A 106 -8.93 2.64 -8.63
N VAL A 107 -7.95 2.71 -9.51
CA VAL A 107 -6.53 2.91 -9.17
C VAL A 107 -6.07 4.25 -9.73
N ARG A 108 -5.25 4.97 -8.98
CA ARG A 108 -4.49 6.12 -9.48
C ARG A 108 -3.10 6.11 -8.85
N GLU A 109 -2.09 5.96 -9.68
CA GLU A 109 -0.70 5.87 -9.25
C GLU A 109 0.13 7.00 -9.83
N TYR A 110 0.91 7.65 -8.97
CA TYR A 110 1.89 8.66 -9.35
C TYR A 110 3.25 8.20 -8.83
N THR A 111 4.03 7.58 -9.70
CA THR A 111 5.28 6.92 -9.32
C THR A 111 6.47 7.61 -9.97
N THR A 112 7.43 8.03 -9.15
CA THR A 112 8.76 8.49 -9.59
C THR A 112 9.78 7.42 -9.22
N LEU A 113 10.48 6.90 -10.23
CA LEU A 113 11.46 5.81 -10.07
C LEU A 113 12.85 6.28 -10.48
N HIS A 114 13.84 6.01 -9.64
CA HIS A 114 15.25 6.12 -9.98
C HIS A 114 15.88 4.73 -9.97
N ASN A 115 16.37 4.26 -11.12
CA ASN A 115 16.96 2.94 -11.32
C ASN A 115 16.08 1.75 -10.86
N PRO A 116 14.83 1.62 -11.35
CA PRO A 116 13.97 0.51 -10.97
C PRO A 116 14.36 -0.79 -11.69
N THR A 117 14.13 -1.91 -11.02
CA THR A 117 14.14 -3.23 -11.69
C THR A 117 12.76 -3.58 -12.24
N GLN A 118 11.69 -3.51 -11.43
CA GLN A 118 10.33 -3.93 -11.85
C GLN A 118 9.20 -3.11 -11.19
N LEU A 119 8.12 -2.92 -11.93
CA LEU A 119 6.87 -2.28 -11.51
C LEU A 119 5.67 -3.05 -12.07
N TYR A 120 4.69 -3.36 -11.23
CA TYR A 120 3.45 -4.02 -11.64
C TYR A 120 2.22 -3.41 -10.98
N THR A 121 1.21 -3.16 -11.81
CA THR A 121 -0.12 -2.74 -11.36
C THR A 121 -1.13 -3.68 -11.99
N THR A 122 -1.78 -4.50 -11.16
CA THR A 122 -2.69 -5.55 -11.64
C THR A 122 -4.00 -5.48 -10.87
N PRO A 123 -4.97 -4.70 -11.36
CA PRO A 123 -6.28 -4.64 -10.74
C PRO A 123 -7.15 -5.81 -11.22
N HIS A 124 -7.87 -6.43 -10.29
CA HIS A 124 -8.74 -7.56 -10.58
C HIS A 124 -10.20 -7.21 -10.30
N GLY A 125 -11.02 -7.19 -11.35
CA GLY A 125 -12.45 -6.92 -11.23
C GLY A 125 -13.18 -6.71 -12.57
N PRO A 126 -14.47 -7.10 -12.68
CA PRO A 126 -15.30 -6.80 -13.86
C PRO A 126 -15.43 -5.31 -14.21
N HIS A 127 -15.35 -4.39 -13.23
CA HIS A 127 -15.37 -2.95 -13.47
C HIS A 127 -14.13 -2.30 -12.87
N THR A 128 -13.09 -2.21 -13.69
CA THR A 128 -11.78 -1.72 -13.28
C THR A 128 -11.39 -0.46 -14.07
N GLN A 129 -10.87 0.54 -13.37
CA GLN A 129 -10.25 1.75 -13.94
C GLN A 129 -8.84 1.93 -13.34
N VAL A 130 -7.86 2.20 -14.20
CA VAL A 130 -6.46 2.49 -13.86
C VAL A 130 -6.03 3.76 -14.56
#